data_AF-A0A0B3AZI1-F1
#
_entry.id   AF-A0A0B3AZI1-F1
#
_cell.length_a   1.000
_cell.length_b   1.000
_cell.length_c   1.000
_cell.angle_alpha   90.00
_cell.angle_beta   90.00
_cell.angle_gamma   90.00
#
_symmetry.space_group_name_H-M   'P 1'
#
loop_
_entity.id
_entity.type
_entity.pdbx_description
1 polymer ?
#
loop_
_entity_poly.entity_id
_entity_poly.type
_entity_poly.pdbx_seq_one_letter_code
_entity_poly.pdbx_strand_id
1 'polypeptide(L)'
;MKIYFFEEFPNDSSLSKLSLVKFPTKLIIADYSIEGFNLYDKEIRSKYKNVKELIWWPLLNMDEGYWFSPFSRRRALLRTFHHLLNKNIPIMWDAEFPKKRFLMFSQLFKVMKNIQLIRSFFKKYKGKIYTAEYFIDVSVMKFLFKLFALQFNPKEFNNKIIKMMYTSTLDYPESLLRSELKTLKYHYKDNVMVGLGCLAVGINGNESLISSKQLERDLNLCKEIGIKEVVLFRLGGLNKDYIKVLNKFVK
;
A
#
# COMPACT_ATOMS: atom_id res chain seq x y z
N MET A 1 15.05 0.04 -11.49
CA MET A 1 13.79 -0.28 -10.82
C MET A 1 13.27 1.00 -10.19
N LYS A 2 11.96 1.22 -10.14
CA LYS A 2 11.38 2.38 -9.43
C LYS A 2 11.09 1.96 -7.98
N ILE A 3 11.52 2.78 -7.03
CA ILE A 3 11.42 2.48 -5.60
C ILE A 3 10.63 3.60 -4.93
N TYR A 4 9.57 3.21 -4.21
CA TYR A 4 8.63 4.10 -3.53
C TYR A 4 8.56 3.76 -2.04
N PHE A 5 7.85 4.58 -1.26
CA PHE A 5 7.76 4.42 0.18
C PHE A 5 6.32 4.60 0.69
N PHE A 6 5.97 3.82 1.71
CA PHE A 6 4.84 4.10 2.59
C PHE A 6 5.30 4.90 3.80
N GLU A 7 4.47 5.83 4.26
CA GLU A 7 4.62 6.42 5.58
C GLU A 7 3.24 6.59 6.23
N GLU A 8 3.08 5.97 7.40
CA GLU A 8 1.85 6.01 8.18
C GLU A 8 2.01 7.04 9.30
N PHE A 9 1.18 8.08 9.31
CA PHE A 9 1.30 9.23 10.21
C PHE A 9 2.68 9.90 10.16
N PRO A 10 3.05 10.49 9.01
CA PRO A 10 4.34 11.15 8.86
C PRO A 10 4.54 12.25 9.92
N ASN A 11 5.80 12.45 10.29
CA ASN A 11 6.25 13.54 11.15
C ASN A 11 7.58 14.07 10.62
N ASP A 12 8.09 15.16 11.20
CA ASP A 12 9.34 15.79 10.75
C ASP A 12 10.52 14.80 10.71
N SER A 13 10.60 13.90 11.69
CA SER A 13 11.68 12.90 11.76
C SER A 13 11.59 11.91 10.59
N SER A 14 10.40 11.38 10.29
CA SER A 14 10.25 10.44 9.18
C SER A 14 10.34 11.12 7.81
N LEU A 15 9.76 12.31 7.65
CA LEU A 15 9.86 13.08 6.40
C LEU A 15 11.30 13.54 6.11
N SER A 16 12.10 13.82 7.14
CA SER A 16 13.52 14.19 6.97
C SER A 16 14.31 13.10 6.23
N LYS A 17 13.88 11.84 6.29
CA LYS A 17 14.52 10.72 5.58
C LYS A 17 14.45 10.85 4.06
N LEU A 18 13.51 11.62 3.51
CA LEU A 18 13.47 11.94 2.07
C LEU A 18 14.73 12.66 1.59
N SER A 19 15.44 13.35 2.48
CA SER A 19 16.73 13.98 2.15
C SER A 19 17.79 12.96 1.68
N LEU A 20 17.67 11.71 2.11
CA LEU A 20 18.56 10.61 1.72
C LEU A 20 18.24 10.03 0.33
N VAL A 21 17.00 10.20 -0.14
CA VAL A 21 16.52 9.65 -1.41
C VAL A 21 16.91 10.60 -2.55
N LYS A 22 17.93 10.26 -3.35
CA LYS A 22 18.42 11.12 -4.46
C LYS A 22 17.86 10.76 -5.84
N PHE A 23 16.97 9.78 -5.92
CA PHE A 23 16.34 9.31 -7.15
C PHE A 23 14.85 9.69 -7.19
N PRO A 24 14.22 9.74 -8.39
CA PRO A 24 12.78 9.96 -8.50
C PRO A 24 11.99 8.89 -7.75
N THR A 25 11.08 9.32 -6.88
CA THR A 25 10.28 8.41 -6.05
C THR A 25 8.82 8.85 -5.95
N LYS A 26 8.00 8.00 -5.35
CA LYS A 26 6.64 8.29 -4.92
C LYS A 26 6.52 8.04 -3.43
N LEU A 27 5.63 8.79 -2.79
CA LEU A 27 5.36 8.63 -1.37
C LEU A 27 3.86 8.39 -1.17
N ILE A 28 3.53 7.32 -0.46
CA ILE A 28 2.16 6.96 -0.09
C ILE A 28 1.99 7.33 1.38
N ILE A 29 1.08 8.26 1.66
CA ILE A 29 0.91 8.84 3.00
C ILE A 29 -0.44 8.46 3.58
N ALA A 30 -0.41 7.84 4.77
CA ALA A 30 -1.61 7.56 5.53
C ALA A 30 -2.08 8.81 6.28
N ASP A 31 -3.34 9.20 6.06
CA ASP A 31 -3.99 10.30 6.77
C ASP A 31 -5.50 10.05 6.88
N TYR A 32 -6.11 10.50 7.98
CA TYR A 32 -7.55 10.42 8.23
C TYR A 32 -8.35 11.41 7.37
N SER A 33 -7.72 12.47 6.88
CA SER A 33 -8.39 13.56 6.17
C SER A 33 -7.68 13.95 4.90
N ILE A 34 -8.44 14.50 3.95
CA ILE A 34 -7.88 15.04 2.72
C ILE A 34 -7.17 16.37 2.97
N GLU A 35 -7.64 17.14 3.94
CA GLU A 35 -7.03 18.39 4.38
C GLU A 35 -5.62 18.14 4.93
N GLY A 36 -5.48 17.14 5.82
CA GLY A 36 -4.18 16.70 6.33
C GLY A 36 -3.25 16.22 5.22
N PHE A 37 -3.74 15.38 4.31
CA PHE A 37 -2.98 14.97 3.12
C PHE A 37 -2.52 16.16 2.27
N ASN A 38 -3.37 17.16 2.04
CA ASN A 38 -3.01 18.34 1.23
C ASN A 38 -1.94 19.20 1.90
N LEU A 39 -1.90 19.27 3.24
CA LEU A 39 -0.83 19.93 3.98
C LEU A 39 0.50 19.23 3.72
N TYR A 40 0.54 17.90 3.82
CA TYR A 40 1.73 17.12 3.49
C TYR A 40 2.13 17.25 2.02
N ASP A 41 1.18 17.23 1.08
CA ASP A 41 1.45 17.41 -0.35
C ASP A 41 2.13 18.76 -0.63
N LYS A 42 1.61 19.84 -0.05
CA LYS A 42 2.21 21.18 -0.18
C LYS A 42 3.61 21.23 0.41
N GLU A 43 3.78 20.73 1.63
CA GLU A 43 5.07 20.76 2.32
C GLU A 43 6.13 19.93 1.58
N ILE A 44 5.81 18.68 1.27
CA ILE A 44 6.76 17.72 0.69
C ILE A 44 7.17 18.15 -0.71
N ARG A 45 6.25 18.66 -1.53
CA ARG A 45 6.59 19.20 -2.85
C ARG A 45 7.49 20.42 -2.79
N SER A 46 7.32 21.27 -1.78
CA SER A 46 8.17 22.45 -1.59
C SER A 46 9.60 22.10 -1.19
N LYS A 47 9.78 21.06 -0.36
CA LYS A 47 11.07 20.66 0.22
C LYS A 47 11.81 19.59 -0.59
N TYR A 48 11.11 18.64 -1.19
CA TYR A 48 11.69 17.42 -1.77
C TYR A 48 11.32 17.22 -3.25
N LYS A 49 12.08 17.84 -4.15
CA LYS A 49 11.88 17.76 -5.63
C LYS A 49 11.95 16.35 -6.22
N ASN A 50 12.47 15.39 -5.46
CA ASN A 50 12.70 14.00 -5.83
C ASN A 50 11.38 13.20 -5.76
N VAL A 51 10.44 13.64 -4.92
CA VAL A 51 9.10 13.07 -4.80
C VAL A 51 8.25 13.56 -5.97
N LYS A 52 7.95 12.65 -6.91
CA LYS A 52 7.24 12.98 -8.16
C LYS A 52 5.72 12.86 -8.04
N GLU A 53 5.26 11.99 -7.15
CA GLU A 53 3.84 11.75 -6.92
C GLU A 53 3.63 11.46 -5.43
N LEU A 54 2.65 12.13 -4.84
CA LEU A 54 2.10 11.76 -3.54
C LEU A 54 0.77 11.03 -3.77
N ILE A 55 0.57 9.97 -3.00
CA ILE A 55 -0.61 9.12 -3.06
C ILE A 55 -1.24 9.14 -1.68
N TRP A 56 -2.52 9.51 -1.61
CA TRP A 56 -3.23 9.51 -0.34
C TRP A 56 -3.67 8.09 0.01
N TRP A 57 -3.24 7.59 1.15
CA TRP A 57 -3.78 6.40 1.79
C TRP A 57 -4.82 6.84 2.83
N PRO A 58 -6.10 6.96 2.46
CA PRO A 58 -7.12 7.38 3.40
C PRO A 58 -7.29 6.35 4.51
N LEU A 59 -7.40 6.83 5.74
CA LEU A 59 -7.72 6.03 6.92
C LEU A 59 -9.10 6.40 7.46
N LEU A 60 -9.77 5.42 8.08
CA LEU A 60 -10.99 5.60 8.83
C LEU A 60 -10.68 5.65 10.33
N ASN A 61 -11.58 6.20 11.14
CA ASN A 61 -11.43 6.06 12.58
C ASN A 61 -11.42 4.57 12.99
N MET A 62 -10.75 4.27 14.11
CA MET A 62 -10.59 2.89 14.59
C MET A 62 -11.92 2.16 14.81
N ASP A 63 -12.97 2.87 15.23
CA ASP A 63 -14.32 2.33 15.42
C ASP A 63 -15.15 2.25 14.12
N GLU A 64 -14.67 2.86 13.04
CA GLU A 64 -15.28 2.82 11.72
C GLU A 64 -14.65 1.77 10.80
N GLY A 65 -13.44 1.29 11.12
CA GLY A 65 -12.77 0.20 10.41
C GLY A 65 -11.24 0.29 10.43
N TYR A 66 -10.69 1.49 10.64
CA TYR A 66 -9.29 1.83 10.37
C TYR A 66 -8.93 1.74 8.88
N TRP A 67 -8.90 0.53 8.34
CA TRP A 67 -8.74 0.29 6.91
C TRP A 67 -10.07 0.19 6.18
N PHE A 68 -9.99 0.27 4.87
CA PHE A 68 -11.14 0.26 3.99
C PHE A 68 -11.54 -1.15 3.60
N SER A 69 -12.75 -1.56 4.01
CA SER A 69 -13.30 -2.88 3.71
C SER A 69 -14.82 -2.84 3.56
N PRO A 70 -15.45 -3.89 3.01
CA PRO A 70 -16.89 -4.01 3.09
C PRO A 70 -17.47 -4.11 4.51
N PHE A 71 -16.64 -4.44 5.49
CA PHE A 71 -17.02 -4.49 6.91
C PHE A 71 -16.83 -3.16 7.63
N SER A 72 -16.27 -2.14 6.96
CA SER A 72 -16.17 -0.80 7.52
C SER A 72 -17.57 -0.14 7.59
N ARG A 73 -17.76 0.81 8.50
CA ARG A 73 -19.04 1.52 8.66
C ARG A 73 -19.39 2.24 7.36
N ARG A 74 -20.57 1.93 6.79
CA ARG A 74 -21.02 2.51 5.50
C ARG A 74 -20.98 4.04 5.45
N ARG A 75 -21.37 4.71 6.55
CA ARG A 75 -21.33 6.18 6.64
C ARG A 75 -19.92 6.73 6.44
N ALA A 76 -18.91 6.04 6.97
CA ALA A 76 -17.51 6.41 6.82
C ALA A 76 -17.04 6.25 5.37
N LEU A 77 -17.38 5.13 4.73
CA LEU A 77 -17.12 4.91 3.29
C LEU A 77 -17.73 6.03 2.44
N LEU A 78 -19.03 6.32 2.64
CA LEU A 78 -19.74 7.35 1.88
C LEU A 78 -19.14 8.75 2.09
N ARG A 79 -18.77 9.09 3.33
CA ARG A 79 -18.11 10.35 3.66
C ARG A 79 -16.82 10.49 2.86
N THR A 80 -15.91 9.52 2.93
CA THR A 80 -14.65 9.57 2.16
C THR A 80 -14.89 9.61 0.65
N PHE A 81 -15.84 8.85 0.13
CA PHE A 81 -16.11 8.80 -1.32
C PHE A 81 -16.65 10.12 -1.82
N HIS A 82 -17.51 10.79 -1.04
CA HIS A 82 -18.02 12.10 -1.37
C HIS A 82 -16.89 13.14 -1.51
N HIS A 83 -15.89 13.11 -0.62
CA HIS A 83 -14.71 13.98 -0.74
C HIS A 83 -13.85 13.67 -1.97
N LEU A 84 -13.85 12.42 -2.45
CA LEU A 84 -13.00 11.96 -3.54
C LEU A 84 -13.63 12.08 -4.93
N LEU A 85 -14.92 11.83 -5.11
CA LEU A 85 -15.54 11.62 -6.44
C LEU A 85 -15.34 12.76 -7.46
N ASN A 86 -15.12 13.99 -7.00
CA ASN A 86 -14.87 15.16 -7.84
C ASN A 86 -13.41 15.61 -7.87
N LYS A 87 -12.49 14.79 -7.36
CA LYS A 87 -11.06 15.07 -7.29
C LYS A 87 -10.28 14.09 -8.15
N ASN A 88 -9.10 14.53 -8.59
CA ASN A 88 -8.17 13.73 -9.37
C ASN A 88 -6.89 13.46 -8.55
N ILE A 89 -7.06 12.90 -7.35
CA ILE A 89 -5.95 12.62 -6.43
C ILE A 89 -5.59 11.13 -6.54
N PRO A 90 -4.31 10.76 -6.65
CA PRO A 90 -3.94 9.35 -6.54
C PRO A 90 -4.27 8.82 -5.14
N ILE A 91 -5.00 7.71 -5.05
CA ILE A 91 -5.33 7.08 -3.76
C ILE A 91 -4.75 5.68 -3.65
N MET A 92 -4.39 5.26 -2.44
CA MET A 92 -4.20 3.86 -2.12
C MET A 92 -5.33 3.36 -1.24
N TRP A 93 -6.04 2.36 -1.74
CA TRP A 93 -6.98 1.57 -0.98
C TRP A 93 -6.27 0.42 -0.28
N ASP A 94 -6.24 0.44 1.05
CA ASP A 94 -5.71 -0.67 1.82
C ASP A 94 -6.82 -1.69 2.13
N ALA A 95 -6.76 -2.82 1.43
CA ALA A 95 -7.84 -3.79 1.33
C ALA A 95 -7.73 -4.84 2.45
N GLU A 96 -7.91 -4.41 3.69
CA GLU A 96 -7.78 -5.27 4.87
C GLU A 96 -9.08 -5.42 5.65
N PHE A 97 -9.21 -6.49 6.43
CA PHE A 97 -10.29 -6.59 7.40
C PHE A 97 -10.20 -5.46 8.45
N PRO A 98 -11.32 -5.02 9.02
CA PRO A 98 -11.30 -3.94 9.98
C PRO A 98 -10.50 -4.32 11.22
N LYS A 99 -9.70 -3.39 11.73
CA LYS A 99 -8.84 -3.62 12.91
C LYS A 99 -9.66 -4.05 14.14
N LYS A 100 -10.88 -3.50 14.30
CA LYS A 100 -11.86 -3.96 15.29
C LYS A 100 -12.70 -5.11 14.73
N ARG A 101 -12.40 -6.34 15.17
CA ARG A 101 -13.09 -7.57 14.75
C ARG A 101 -14.61 -7.55 14.96
N PHE A 102 -15.12 -6.81 15.94
CA PHE A 102 -16.57 -6.64 16.15
C PHE A 102 -17.30 -6.06 14.91
N LEU A 103 -16.62 -5.29 14.06
CA LEU A 103 -17.18 -4.78 12.82
C LEU A 103 -17.48 -5.89 11.81
N MET A 104 -16.74 -7.00 11.84
CA MET A 104 -17.02 -8.15 10.98
C MET A 104 -18.40 -8.75 11.26
N PHE A 105 -18.85 -8.72 12.51
CA PHE A 105 -20.18 -9.19 12.92
C PHE A 105 -21.24 -8.11 12.75
N SER A 106 -21.00 -6.91 13.30
CA SER A 106 -22.01 -5.83 13.31
C SER A 106 -22.31 -5.24 11.93
N GLN A 107 -21.40 -5.37 10.95
CA GLN A 107 -21.63 -4.92 9.58
C GLN A 107 -21.95 -6.05 8.59
N LEU A 108 -22.06 -7.31 9.04
CA LEU A 108 -22.22 -8.48 8.16
C LEU A 108 -23.37 -8.31 7.13
N PHE A 109 -24.54 -7.86 7.58
CA PHE A 109 -25.71 -7.64 6.71
C PHE A 109 -25.55 -6.47 5.72
N LYS A 110 -24.54 -5.63 5.90
CA LYS A 110 -24.23 -4.49 5.03
C LYS A 110 -23.08 -4.78 4.06
N VAL A 111 -22.37 -5.90 4.23
CA VAL A 111 -21.19 -6.27 3.42
C VAL A 111 -21.51 -6.22 1.93
N MET A 112 -22.57 -6.87 1.48
CA MET A 112 -22.93 -6.89 0.05
C MET A 112 -23.22 -5.49 -0.50
N LYS A 113 -23.96 -4.66 0.27
CA LYS A 113 -24.24 -3.26 -0.10
C LYS A 113 -22.97 -2.41 -0.12
N ASN A 114 -21.99 -2.73 0.72
CA ASN A 114 -20.71 -2.05 0.76
C ASN A 114 -19.77 -2.52 -0.36
N ILE A 115 -19.77 -3.80 -0.72
CA ILE A 115 -19.07 -4.32 -1.91
C ILE A 115 -19.55 -3.58 -3.16
N GLN A 116 -20.87 -3.49 -3.36
CA GLN A 116 -21.45 -2.76 -4.50
C GLN A 116 -21.06 -1.27 -4.48
N LEU A 117 -21.07 -0.66 -3.30
CA LEU A 117 -20.66 0.74 -3.12
C LEU A 117 -19.19 0.95 -3.51
N ILE A 118 -18.29 0.10 -3.02
CA ILE A 118 -16.84 0.17 -3.30
C ILE A 118 -16.58 -0.04 -4.79
N ARG A 119 -17.17 -1.07 -5.40
CA ARG A 119 -17.01 -1.33 -6.85
C ARG A 119 -17.56 -0.16 -7.69
N SER A 120 -18.69 0.42 -7.28
CA SER A 120 -19.25 1.60 -7.96
C SER A 120 -18.34 2.82 -7.83
N PHE A 121 -17.72 3.01 -6.67
CA PHE A 121 -16.72 4.06 -6.48
C PHE A 121 -15.51 3.85 -7.39
N PHE A 122 -14.92 2.65 -7.39
CA PHE A 122 -13.75 2.33 -8.24
C PHE A 122 -14.02 2.58 -9.73
N LYS A 123 -15.22 2.23 -10.21
CA LYS A 123 -15.63 2.48 -11.60
C LYS A 123 -15.85 3.96 -11.95
N LYS A 124 -16.28 4.78 -10.98
CA LYS A 124 -16.59 6.19 -11.19
C LYS A 124 -15.42 7.13 -10.89
N TYR A 125 -14.46 6.67 -10.10
CA TYR A 125 -13.35 7.50 -9.65
C TYR A 125 -12.42 7.82 -10.83
N LYS A 126 -12.11 9.12 -10.99
CA LYS A 126 -11.30 9.61 -12.11
C LYS A 126 -9.80 9.57 -11.82
N GLY A 127 -9.41 9.55 -10.54
CA GLY A 127 -8.02 9.48 -10.12
C GLY A 127 -7.44 8.07 -10.22
N LYS A 128 -6.11 7.97 -10.06
CA LYS A 128 -5.42 6.68 -10.01
C LYS A 128 -5.74 5.95 -8.72
N ILE A 129 -6.04 4.66 -8.83
CA ILE A 129 -6.28 3.78 -7.69
C ILE A 129 -5.11 2.80 -7.57
N TYR A 130 -4.49 2.79 -6.39
CA TYR A 130 -3.59 1.75 -5.94
C TYR A 130 -4.34 0.86 -4.94
N THR A 131 -4.13 -0.45 -4.97
CA THR A 131 -4.71 -1.36 -3.96
C THR A 131 -3.59 -2.09 -3.24
N ALA A 132 -3.48 -1.93 -1.92
CA ALA A 132 -2.61 -2.77 -1.11
C ALA A 132 -3.34 -4.06 -0.78
N GLU A 133 -2.71 -5.19 -1.10
CA GLU A 133 -3.29 -6.52 -0.93
C GLU A 133 -2.28 -7.44 -0.26
N TYR A 134 -2.70 -8.18 0.77
CA TYR A 134 -1.85 -9.17 1.41
C TYR A 134 -1.41 -10.27 0.46
N PHE A 135 -0.16 -10.72 0.62
CA PHE A 135 0.25 -12.04 0.16
C PHE A 135 -0.45 -13.11 1.00
N ILE A 136 -1.19 -14.00 0.32
CA ILE A 136 -1.93 -15.10 0.92
C ILE A 136 -1.51 -16.33 0.15
N ASP A 137 -0.98 -17.35 0.80
CA ASP A 137 -0.58 -18.60 0.13
C ASP A 137 -1.76 -19.60 0.03
N VAL A 138 -2.71 -19.51 0.97
CA VAL A 138 -3.82 -20.46 1.08
C VAL A 138 -4.97 -20.13 0.10
N SER A 139 -5.31 -21.07 -0.80
CA SER A 139 -6.35 -20.90 -1.83
C SER A 139 -7.74 -20.51 -1.31
N VAL A 140 -8.18 -21.13 -0.21
CA VAL A 140 -9.50 -20.81 0.40
C VAL A 140 -9.52 -19.35 0.87
N MET A 141 -8.44 -18.88 1.49
CA MET A 141 -8.31 -17.49 1.91
C MET A 141 -8.27 -16.54 0.70
N LYS A 142 -7.56 -16.91 -0.38
CA LYS A 142 -7.60 -16.12 -1.64
C LYS A 142 -9.03 -15.95 -2.14
N PHE A 143 -9.83 -17.01 -2.12
CA PHE A 143 -11.23 -16.96 -2.54
C PHE A 143 -12.07 -16.03 -1.64
N LEU A 144 -11.95 -16.15 -0.31
CA LEU A 144 -12.67 -15.30 0.64
C LEU A 144 -12.32 -13.82 0.47
N PHE A 145 -11.04 -13.50 0.29
CA PHE A 145 -10.60 -12.12 0.08
C PHE A 145 -11.18 -11.53 -1.22
N LYS A 146 -11.24 -12.32 -2.30
CA LYS A 146 -11.90 -11.89 -3.54
C LYS A 146 -13.40 -11.66 -3.34
N LEU A 147 -14.08 -12.60 -2.65
CA LEU A 147 -15.51 -12.51 -2.37
C LEU A 147 -15.85 -11.25 -1.57
N PHE A 148 -15.03 -10.93 -0.58
CA PHE A 148 -15.19 -9.74 0.27
C PHE A 148 -14.53 -8.48 -0.30
N ALA A 149 -14.28 -8.40 -1.61
CA ALA A 149 -13.69 -7.21 -2.25
C ALA A 149 -12.44 -6.68 -1.50
N LEU A 150 -11.60 -7.60 -1.03
CA LEU A 150 -10.27 -7.34 -0.45
C LEU A 150 -9.16 -7.62 -1.46
N GLN A 151 -9.52 -7.96 -2.70
CA GLN A 151 -8.63 -8.09 -3.86
C GLN A 151 -9.33 -7.54 -5.09
N PHE A 152 -8.63 -6.75 -5.90
CA PHE A 152 -9.21 -6.04 -7.04
C PHE A 152 -8.44 -6.34 -8.32
N ASN A 153 -9.15 -6.75 -9.37
CA ASN A 153 -8.54 -7.05 -10.66
C ASN A 153 -8.22 -5.76 -11.42
N PRO A 154 -6.95 -5.48 -11.77
CA PRO A 154 -6.53 -4.33 -12.58
C PRO A 154 -7.30 -4.20 -13.89
N LYS A 155 -7.68 -5.33 -14.51
CA LYS A 155 -8.45 -5.32 -15.77
C LYS A 155 -9.86 -4.79 -15.60
N GLU A 156 -10.46 -4.96 -14.41
CA GLU A 156 -11.84 -4.52 -14.14
C GLU A 156 -11.89 -3.05 -13.71
N PHE A 157 -10.95 -2.62 -12.86
CA PHE A 157 -11.01 -1.30 -12.22
C PHE A 157 -9.92 -0.32 -12.65
N ASN A 158 -9.05 -0.73 -13.58
CA ASN A 158 -7.89 0.06 -14.00
C ASN A 158 -7.01 0.50 -12.82
N ASN A 159 -6.96 -0.31 -11.75
CA ASN A 159 -6.13 -0.08 -10.57
C ASN A 159 -4.75 -0.70 -10.75
N LYS A 160 -3.80 -0.23 -9.95
CA LYS A 160 -2.48 -0.85 -9.81
C LYS A 160 -2.38 -1.57 -8.47
N ILE A 161 -2.07 -2.86 -8.49
CA ILE A 161 -1.94 -3.64 -7.24
C ILE A 161 -0.57 -3.40 -6.63
N ILE A 162 -0.52 -3.26 -5.31
CA ILE A 162 0.66 -3.36 -4.48
C ILE A 162 0.52 -4.65 -3.67
N LYS A 163 1.27 -5.68 -4.05
CA LYS A 163 1.23 -6.96 -3.34
C LYS A 163 2.17 -6.89 -2.14
N MET A 164 1.61 -6.87 -0.94
CA MET A 164 2.37 -6.73 0.30
C MET A 164 3.03 -8.07 0.66
N MET A 165 4.32 -8.17 0.37
CA MET A 165 5.18 -9.31 0.69
C MET A 165 6.04 -8.94 1.92
N TYR A 166 5.48 -9.12 3.11
CA TYR A 166 6.10 -8.82 4.40
C TYR A 166 7.20 -9.82 4.78
N THR A 167 8.21 -9.96 3.92
CA THR A 167 9.36 -10.86 4.10
C THR A 167 10.15 -10.60 5.38
N SER A 168 9.99 -9.42 5.99
CA SER A 168 10.57 -9.11 7.30
C SER A 168 9.89 -9.83 8.45
N THR A 169 8.58 -10.07 8.36
CA THR A 169 7.78 -10.73 9.42
C THR A 169 7.72 -12.24 9.20
N LEU A 170 7.66 -12.67 7.95
CA LEU A 170 7.62 -14.08 7.57
C LEU A 170 8.72 -14.29 6.54
N ASP A 171 9.89 -14.79 6.97
CA ASP A 171 11.01 -15.07 6.06
C ASP A 171 10.68 -16.30 5.20
N TYR A 172 9.89 -16.06 4.16
CA TYR A 172 9.48 -17.08 3.23
C TYR A 172 10.68 -17.63 2.46
N PRO A 173 10.70 -18.94 2.14
CA PRO A 173 11.70 -19.51 1.26
C PRO A 173 11.74 -18.77 -0.08
N GLU A 174 12.95 -18.55 -0.62
CA GLU A 174 13.13 -17.84 -1.88
C GLU A 174 12.32 -18.49 -3.03
N SER A 175 12.20 -19.82 -3.04
CA SER A 175 11.41 -20.56 -4.03
C SER A 175 9.94 -20.15 -4.05
N LEU A 176 9.34 -19.94 -2.87
CA LEU A 176 7.96 -19.49 -2.73
C LEU A 176 7.81 -18.04 -3.22
N LEU A 177 8.70 -17.15 -2.78
CA LEU A 177 8.72 -15.76 -3.23
C LEU A 177 8.88 -15.67 -4.76
N ARG A 178 9.80 -16.45 -5.32
CA ARG A 178 10.06 -16.51 -6.77
C ARG A 178 8.84 -16.97 -7.54
N SER A 179 8.16 -18.02 -7.06
CA SER A 179 6.94 -18.55 -7.67
C SER A 179 5.81 -17.52 -7.67
N GLU A 180 5.59 -16.86 -6.53
CA GLU A 180 4.55 -15.83 -6.43
C GLU A 180 4.87 -14.63 -7.32
N LEU A 181 6.10 -14.13 -7.30
CA LEU A 181 6.51 -12.98 -8.12
C LEU A 181 6.37 -13.27 -9.62
N LYS A 182 6.68 -14.49 -10.07
CA LYS A 182 6.42 -14.94 -11.45
C LYS A 182 4.93 -14.93 -11.76
N THR A 183 4.11 -15.46 -10.86
CA THR A 183 2.64 -15.47 -10.96
C THR A 183 2.07 -14.06 -11.08
N LEU A 184 2.49 -13.14 -10.20
CA LEU A 184 2.10 -11.73 -10.22
C LEU A 184 2.50 -11.05 -11.54
N LYS A 185 3.74 -11.27 -11.98
CA LYS A 185 4.24 -10.70 -13.24
C LYS A 185 3.44 -11.21 -14.44
N TYR A 186 3.14 -12.50 -14.46
CA TYR A 186 2.35 -13.11 -15.54
C TYR A 186 0.93 -12.55 -15.61
N HIS A 187 0.22 -12.51 -14.48
CA HIS A 187 -1.18 -12.08 -14.45
C HIS A 187 -1.38 -10.56 -14.61
N TYR A 188 -0.51 -9.76 -13.99
CA TYR A 188 -0.71 -8.30 -13.87
C TYR A 188 0.31 -7.47 -14.65
N LYS A 189 1.35 -8.09 -15.23
CA LYS A 189 2.36 -7.45 -16.07
C LYS A 189 3.03 -6.24 -15.41
N ASP A 190 2.66 -5.03 -15.82
CA ASP A 190 3.21 -3.76 -15.31
C ASP A 190 2.24 -3.04 -14.35
N ASN A 191 1.04 -3.60 -14.14
CA ASN A 191 0.03 -3.12 -13.19
C ASN A 191 0.21 -3.71 -11.79
N VAL A 192 1.42 -4.18 -11.47
CA VAL A 192 1.79 -4.67 -10.16
C VAL A 192 3.01 -3.94 -9.62
N MET A 193 2.97 -3.64 -8.33
CA MET A 193 4.10 -3.29 -7.49
C MET A 193 4.24 -4.36 -6.41
N VAL A 194 5.45 -4.51 -5.88
CA VAL A 194 5.70 -5.39 -4.75
C VAL A 194 6.02 -4.54 -3.53
N GLY A 195 5.23 -4.71 -2.47
CA GLY A 195 5.51 -4.14 -1.16
C GLY A 195 6.54 -5.03 -0.45
N LEU A 196 7.69 -4.48 -0.06
CA LEU A 196 8.77 -5.23 0.60
C LEU A 196 9.07 -4.65 1.97
N GLY A 197 9.20 -5.56 2.95
CA GLY A 197 9.78 -5.31 4.27
C GLY A 197 9.12 -4.22 5.11
N CYS A 198 9.58 -4.09 6.34
CA CYS A 198 9.25 -3.03 7.27
C CYS A 198 10.56 -2.38 7.74
N LEU A 199 10.77 -1.10 7.46
CA LEU A 199 12.03 -0.42 7.82
C LEU A 199 12.02 0.13 9.25
N ALA A 200 10.85 0.42 9.81
CA ALA A 200 10.67 0.89 11.18
C ALA A 200 9.44 0.24 11.81
N VAL A 201 9.41 0.17 13.14
CA VAL A 201 8.28 -0.42 13.88
C VAL A 201 7.00 0.38 13.71
N GLY A 202 5.89 -0.34 13.80
CA GLY A 202 4.51 0.10 13.72
C GLY A 202 4.02 0.92 14.91
N ILE A 203 2.75 1.34 14.85
CA ILE A 203 2.00 1.70 16.07
C ILE A 203 1.87 0.50 17.01
N ASN A 204 1.80 -0.72 16.46
CA ASN A 204 1.67 -1.92 17.27
C ASN A 204 3.02 -2.35 17.90
N GLY A 205 4.15 -1.83 17.42
CA GLY A 205 5.48 -1.99 18.03
C GLY A 205 6.13 -3.36 17.88
N ASN A 206 5.50 -4.31 17.19
CA ASN A 206 5.89 -5.72 17.16
C ASN A 206 6.35 -6.20 15.77
N GLU A 207 6.43 -5.30 14.79
CA GLU A 207 6.81 -5.62 13.43
C GLU A 207 8.31 -5.90 13.32
N SER A 208 8.66 -7.10 12.86
CA SER A 208 10.05 -7.44 12.52
C SER A 208 10.58 -6.54 11.40
N LEU A 209 11.75 -5.96 11.63
CA LEU A 209 12.41 -5.07 10.67
C LEU A 209 13.18 -5.87 9.62
N ILE A 210 13.12 -5.43 8.36
CA ILE A 210 13.90 -6.07 7.29
C ILE A 210 15.37 -5.68 7.43
N SER A 211 16.29 -6.64 7.39
CA SER A 211 17.72 -6.31 7.31
C SER A 211 18.09 -5.78 5.91
N SER A 212 19.18 -5.02 5.80
CA SER A 212 19.69 -4.57 4.49
C SER A 212 20.04 -5.74 3.55
N LYS A 213 20.52 -6.86 4.11
CA LYS A 213 20.81 -8.09 3.37
C LYS A 213 19.54 -8.76 2.82
N GLN A 214 18.50 -8.89 3.64
CA GLN A 214 17.20 -9.40 3.19
C GLN A 214 16.58 -8.50 2.12
N LEU A 215 16.64 -7.17 2.32
CA LEU A 215 16.16 -6.22 1.31
C LEU A 215 16.90 -6.37 -0.02
N GLU A 216 18.23 -6.53 0.01
CA GLU A 216 19.03 -6.76 -1.19
C GLU A 216 18.66 -8.07 -1.90
N ARG A 217 18.48 -9.17 -1.16
CA ARG A 217 17.98 -10.45 -1.69
C ARG A 217 16.64 -10.26 -2.40
N ASP A 218 15.68 -9.64 -1.75
CA ASP A 218 14.31 -9.50 -2.27
C ASP A 218 14.27 -8.56 -3.49
N LEU A 219 15.09 -7.50 -3.50
CA LEU A 219 15.23 -6.60 -4.65
C LEU A 219 15.91 -7.29 -5.85
N ASN A 220 16.92 -8.14 -5.62
CA ASN A 220 17.53 -8.96 -6.67
C ASN A 220 16.50 -9.88 -7.28
N LEU A 221 15.71 -10.58 -6.46
CA LEU A 221 14.65 -11.45 -6.94
C LEU A 221 13.60 -10.70 -7.78
N CYS A 222 13.17 -9.53 -7.31
CA CYS A 222 12.27 -8.66 -8.07
C CYS A 222 12.88 -8.24 -9.43
N LYS A 223 14.17 -7.89 -9.44
CA LYS A 223 14.90 -7.47 -10.66
C LYS A 223 15.02 -8.62 -11.67
N GLU A 224 15.39 -9.82 -11.20
CA GLU A 224 15.51 -11.03 -12.04
C GLU A 224 14.20 -11.39 -12.73
N ILE A 225 13.08 -11.25 -12.02
CA ILE A 225 11.74 -11.57 -12.55
C ILE A 225 11.18 -10.46 -13.46
N GLY A 226 11.80 -9.27 -13.44
CA GLY A 226 11.36 -8.12 -14.24
C GLY A 226 10.21 -7.34 -13.59
N ILE A 227 10.13 -7.34 -12.26
CA ILE A 227 9.28 -6.41 -11.50
C ILE A 227 9.87 -5.01 -11.64
N LYS A 228 9.06 -4.06 -12.08
CA LYS A 228 9.52 -2.69 -12.39
C LYS A 228 9.45 -1.75 -11.20
N GLU A 229 8.53 -2.00 -10.27
CA GLU A 229 8.14 -1.07 -9.20
C GLU A 229 8.03 -1.80 -7.86
N VAL A 230 8.68 -1.23 -6.85
CA VAL A 230 8.72 -1.75 -5.47
C VAL A 230 8.35 -0.62 -4.52
N VAL A 231 7.65 -0.95 -3.43
CA VAL A 231 7.30 -0.03 -2.36
C VAL A 231 7.83 -0.56 -1.03
N LEU A 232 8.51 0.28 -0.25
CA LEU A 232 9.05 -0.10 1.06
C LEU A 232 8.17 0.44 2.18
N PHE A 233 7.88 -0.38 3.19
CA PHE A 233 7.04 0.05 4.31
C PHE A 233 7.84 0.84 5.35
N ARG A 234 7.29 2.00 5.72
CA ARG A 234 7.81 3.02 6.66
C ARG A 234 9.10 3.71 6.23
N LEU A 235 8.96 4.83 5.54
CA LEU A 235 10.05 5.78 5.25
C LEU A 235 10.87 6.13 6.50
N GLY A 236 10.25 6.24 7.68
CA GLY A 236 10.92 6.63 8.93
C GLY A 236 12.13 5.77 9.31
N GLY A 237 12.18 4.51 8.87
CA GLY A 237 13.31 3.59 9.13
C GLY A 237 14.49 3.71 8.17
N LEU A 238 14.34 4.51 7.11
CA LEU A 238 15.36 4.64 6.08
C LEU A 238 16.65 5.25 6.66
N ASN A 239 17.76 4.61 6.33
CA ASN A 239 19.10 4.99 6.77
C ASN A 239 20.11 4.81 5.62
N LYS A 240 21.38 5.14 5.88
CA LYS A 240 22.44 5.08 4.87
C LYS A 240 22.68 3.66 4.35
N ASP A 241 22.49 2.62 5.16
CA ASP A 241 22.74 1.24 4.74
C ASP A 241 21.66 0.73 3.80
N TYR A 242 20.39 1.05 4.06
CA TYR A 242 19.33 0.80 3.08
C TYR A 242 19.58 1.58 1.79
N ILE A 243 19.95 2.87 1.86
CA ILE A 243 20.24 3.68 0.66
C ILE A 243 21.36 3.09 -0.19
N LYS A 244 22.44 2.57 0.42
CA LYS A 244 23.51 1.86 -0.32
C LYS A 244 22.93 0.69 -1.12
N VAL A 245 22.00 -0.07 -0.54
CA VAL A 245 21.31 -1.16 -1.24
C VAL A 245 20.43 -0.59 -2.36
N LEU A 246 19.53 0.35 -2.07
CA LEU A 246 18.59 0.91 -3.06
C LEU A 246 19.30 1.50 -4.28
N ASN A 247 20.43 2.18 -4.08
CA ASN A 247 21.21 2.78 -5.15
C ASN A 247 21.75 1.76 -6.17
N LYS A 248 21.88 0.48 -5.82
CA LYS A 248 22.24 -0.60 -6.77
C LYS A 248 21.12 -0.92 -7.76
N PHE A 249 19.88 -0.54 -7.45
CA PHE A 249 18.68 -0.95 -8.19
C PHE A 249 17.95 0.20 -8.89
N VAL A 250 18.10 1.43 -8.41
CA VAL A 250 17.61 2.63 -9.08
C VAL A 250 18.52 2.93 -10.27
N LYS A 251 17.91 3.14 -11.43
CA LYS A 251 18.60 3.61 -12.64
C LYS A 251 18.17 5.05 -12.88
#